data_AF-D8F6E9-F1
#
_entry.id   AF-D8F6E9-F1
#
_cell.length_a   1.000
_cell.length_b   1.000
_cell.length_c   1.000
_cell.angle_alpha   90.00
_cell.angle_beta   90.00
_cell.angle_gamma   90.00
#
_symmetry.space_group_name_H-M   'P 1'
#
loop_
_entity.id
_entity.type
_entity.pdbx_description
1 polymer ?
#
loop_
_entity_poly.entity_id
_entity_poly.type
_entity_poly.pdbx_seq_one_letter_code
_entity_poly.pdbx_strand_id
1 'polypeptide(L)'
;MIYCSSFSKTLAPGLRVGFTLAGKFADRVARLKINTTLTAPTLNQRILSDFLESGSYERHLRGLRGALKNQMHRSMQAIARHFPKGTRATRVYALG
;
A
#
# COMPACT_ATOMS: atom_id res chain seq x y z
N MET A 1 -18.73 -4.04 8.05
CA MET A 1 -17.30 -3.68 7.90
C MET A 1 -17.11 -3.03 6.55
N ILE A 2 -16.27 -2.00 6.46
CA ILE A 2 -15.83 -1.40 5.19
C ILE A 2 -14.30 -1.57 5.17
N TYR A 3 -13.76 -2.18 4.12
CA TYR A 3 -12.32 -2.34 3.93
C TYR A 3 -11.85 -1.39 2.83
N CYS A 4 -10.81 -0.60 3.10
CA CYS A 4 -10.23 0.33 2.14
C CYS A 4 -8.76 0.01 1.93
N SER A 5 -8.32 0.02 0.68
CA SER A 5 -6.92 -0.21 0.33
C SER A 5 -6.50 0.66 -0.85
N SER A 6 -5.19 0.78 -1.06
CA SER A 6 -4.60 1.64 -2.10
C SER A 6 -3.25 1.13 -2.56
N PHE A 7 -2.82 1.58 -3.74
CA PHE A 7 -1.53 1.21 -4.32
C PHE A 7 -0.42 2.23 -4.02
N SER A 8 -0.70 3.27 -3.22
CA SER A 8 0.23 4.38 -2.98
C SER A 8 1.55 3.97 -2.31
N LYS A 9 1.52 2.91 -1.50
CA LYS A 9 2.69 2.43 -0.74
C LYS A 9 3.38 1.23 -1.39
N THR A 10 2.71 0.58 -2.34
CA THR A 10 3.22 -0.62 -3.00
C THR A 10 3.71 -0.34 -4.41
N LEU A 11 3.16 0.66 -5.11
CA LEU A 11 3.56 1.02 -6.46
C LEU A 11 4.06 2.46 -6.55
N ALA A 12 3.14 3.42 -6.50
CA ALA A 12 3.50 4.82 -6.53
C ALA A 12 2.35 5.69 -5.99
N PRO A 13 2.65 6.73 -5.19
CA PRO A 13 1.62 7.67 -4.71
C PRO A 13 0.93 8.42 -5.86
N GLY A 14 1.64 8.62 -6.99
CA GLY A 14 1.13 9.31 -8.18
C GLY A 14 0.03 8.57 -8.94
N LEU A 15 -0.19 7.27 -8.70
CA LEU A 15 -1.27 6.52 -9.36
C LEU A 15 -2.65 7.05 -8.96
N ARG A 16 -2.81 7.50 -7.70
CA ARG A 16 -4.10 7.96 -7.14
C ARG A 16 -5.24 6.93 -7.29
N VAL A 17 -4.90 5.64 -7.32
CA VAL A 17 -5.86 4.53 -7.39
C VAL A 17 -5.91 3.77 -6.06
N GLY A 18 -7.13 3.46 -5.63
CA GLY A 18 -7.43 2.60 -4.50
C GLY A 18 -8.83 2.00 -4.65
N PHE A 19 -9.20 1.11 -3.73
CA PHE A 19 -10.47 0.39 -3.78
C PHE A 19 -11.07 0.23 -2.38
N THR A 20 -12.37 0.00 -2.35
CA THR A 20 -13.12 -0.19 -1.11
C THR A 20 -14.09 -1.36 -1.27
N LEU A 21 -14.06 -2.29 -0.31
CA LEU A 21 -15.06 -3.33 -0.15
C LEU A 21 -16.06 -2.85 0.92
N ALA A 22 -17.19 -2.30 0.48
CA ALA A 22 -18.15 -1.61 1.35
C ALA A 22 -19.30 -2.49 1.87
N GLY A 23 -19.41 -3.74 1.42
CA GLY A 23 -20.49 -4.66 1.80
C GLY A 23 -21.87 -4.05 1.59
N LYS A 24 -22.75 -4.13 2.60
CA LYS A 24 -24.11 -3.55 2.58
C LYS A 24 -24.19 -2.04 2.34
N PHE A 25 -23.06 -1.33 2.36
CA PHE A 25 -23.00 0.11 2.12
C PHE A 25 -22.54 0.48 0.71
N ALA A 26 -22.34 -0.50 -0.19
CA ALA A 26 -21.82 -0.29 -1.54
C ALA A 26 -22.53 0.84 -2.29
N ASP A 27 -23.86 0.83 -2.35
CA ASP A 27 -24.63 1.84 -3.09
C ASP A 27 -24.44 3.25 -2.52
N ARG A 28 -24.36 3.36 -1.19
CA ARG A 28 -24.14 4.65 -0.52
C ARG A 28 -22.73 5.18 -0.82
N VAL A 29 -21.74 4.30 -0.81
CA VAL A 29 -20.35 4.65 -1.14
C VAL A 29 -20.21 5.04 -2.61
N ALA A 30 -20.87 4.33 -3.53
CA ALA A 30 -20.87 4.66 -4.95
C ALA A 30 -21.47 6.04 -5.21
N ARG A 31 -22.63 6.36 -4.61
CA ARG A 31 -23.24 7.69 -4.69
C ARG A 31 -22.32 8.79 -4.15
N LEU A 32 -21.72 8.56 -2.98
CA LEU A 32 -20.76 9.51 -2.40
C LEU A 32 -19.53 9.71 -3.29
N LYS A 33 -19.02 8.66 -3.94
CA LYS A 33 -17.87 8.76 -4.85
C LYS A 33 -18.19 9.66 -6.04
N ILE A 34 -19.36 9.48 -6.66
CA ILE A 34 -19.79 10.33 -7.78
C ILE A 34 -19.91 11.78 -7.33
N ASN A 35 -20.55 12.04 -6.18
CA ASN A 35 -20.77 13.39 -5.68
C ASN A 35 -19.48 14.12 -5.23
N THR A 36 -18.40 13.40 -4.91
CA THR A 36 -17.18 14.00 -4.35
C THR A 36 -16.04 14.14 -5.34
N THR A 37 -15.80 13.15 -6.19
CA THR A 37 -14.66 13.18 -7.12
C THR A 37 -15.09 13.07 -8.58
N LEU A 38 -16.35 12.72 -8.84
CA LEU A 38 -16.98 12.48 -10.15
C LEU A 38 -16.35 11.35 -10.98
N THR A 39 -15.03 11.33 -11.11
CA THR A 39 -14.25 10.39 -11.90
C THR A 39 -13.06 9.82 -11.10
N ALA A 40 -12.40 8.84 -11.70
CA ALA A 40 -11.11 8.32 -11.28
C ALA A 40 -10.14 8.43 -12.49
N PRO A 41 -8.82 8.46 -12.28
CA PRO A 41 -7.86 8.60 -13.38
C PRO A 41 -7.87 7.34 -14.27
N THR A 42 -8.64 7.38 -15.36
CA THR A 42 -8.93 6.23 -16.23
C THR A 42 -7.66 5.61 -16.82
N LEU A 43 -6.69 6.44 -17.25
CA LEU A 43 -5.40 5.95 -17.76
C LEU A 43 -4.64 5.15 -16.69
N ASN A 44 -4.56 5.67 -15.47
CA ASN A 44 -3.88 5.00 -14.37
C ASN A 44 -4.60 3.70 -13.98
N GLN A 45 -5.94 3.68 -14.05
CA GLN A 45 -6.71 2.44 -13.84
C GLN A 45 -6.41 1.40 -14.90
N ARG A 46 -6.29 1.80 -16.18
CA ARG A 46 -5.98 0.86 -17.27
C ARG A 46 -4.58 0.28 -17.14
N ILE A 47 -3.57 1.14 -16.95
CA ILE A 47 -2.17 0.70 -16.75
C ILE A 47 -2.09 -0.27 -15.56
N LEU A 48 -2.80 0.05 -14.47
CA LEU A 48 -2.83 -0.82 -13.31
C LEU A 48 -3.51 -2.16 -13.59
N SER A 49 -4.61 -2.18 -14.35
CA SER A 49 -5.28 -3.43 -14.75
C SER A 49 -4.32 -4.34 -15.51
N ASP A 50 -3.69 -3.81 -16.57
CA ASP A 50 -2.75 -4.55 -17.41
C ASP A 50 -1.56 -5.07 -16.56
N PHE A 51 -1.07 -4.25 -15.63
CA PHE A 51 0.02 -4.62 -14.72
C PHE A 51 -0.36 -5.72 -13.72
N LEU A 52 -1.59 -5.68 -13.18
CA LEU A 52 -2.11 -6.72 -12.28
C LEU A 52 -2.33 -8.03 -13.03
N GLU A 53 -2.95 -7.98 -14.22
CA GLU A 53 -3.25 -9.15 -15.06
C GLU A 53 -1.98 -9.86 -15.53
N SER A 54 -0.91 -9.13 -15.83
CA SER A 54 0.37 -9.71 -16.22
C SER A 54 1.10 -10.49 -15.10
N GLY A 55 0.62 -10.44 -13.86
CA GLY A 55 1.30 -11.01 -12.68
C GLY A 55 2.55 -10.23 -12.24
N SER A 56 2.89 -9.12 -12.92
CA SER A 56 4.04 -8.27 -12.60
C SER A 56 3.95 -7.66 -11.21
N TYR A 57 2.74 -7.39 -10.72
CA TYR A 57 2.52 -6.86 -9.37
C TYR A 57 3.03 -7.80 -8.28
N GLU A 58 2.75 -9.10 -8.37
CA GLU A 58 3.21 -10.07 -7.37
C GLU A 58 4.74 -10.20 -7.37
N ARG A 59 5.36 -10.15 -8.56
CA ARG A 59 6.82 -10.13 -8.70
C ARG A 59 7.42 -8.89 -8.04
N HIS A 60 6.83 -7.73 -8.31
CA HIS A 60 7.23 -6.46 -7.69
C HIS A 60 7.10 -6.50 -6.16
N LEU A 61 5.98 -7.01 -5.64
CA LEU A 61 5.75 -7.12 -4.20
C LEU A 61 6.78 -8.02 -3.50
N ARG A 62 7.20 -9.13 -4.12
CA ARG A 62 8.27 -9.97 -3.56
C ARG A 62 9.58 -9.19 -3.42
N GLY A 63 9.96 -8.42 -4.44
CA GLY A 63 11.14 -7.56 -4.39
C GLY A 63 11.01 -6.47 -3.32
N LEU A 64 9.86 -5.78 -3.28
CA LEU A 64 9.58 -4.72 -2.32
C LEU A 64 9.64 -5.21 -0.87
N ARG A 65 9.04 -6.37 -0.57
CA ARG A 65 9.10 -6.99 0.77
C ARG A 65 10.54 -7.28 1.19
N GLY A 66 11.35 -7.82 0.28
CA GLY A 66 12.77 -8.05 0.53
C GLY A 66 13.54 -6.76 0.82
N ALA A 67 13.33 -5.72 0.01
CA ALA A 67 13.96 -4.42 0.19
C ALA A 67 13.58 -3.77 1.53
N LEU A 68 12.29 -3.75 1.87
CA LEU A 68 11.78 -3.21 3.14
C LEU A 68 12.27 -3.99 4.35
N LYS A 69 12.36 -5.32 4.26
CA LYS A 69 12.93 -6.17 5.32
C LYS A 69 14.40 -5.81 5.58
N ASN A 70 15.19 -5.66 4.51
CA ASN A 70 16.59 -5.28 4.62
C ASN A 70 16.75 -3.86 5.17
N GLN A 71 15.91 -2.92 4.74
CA GLN A 71 15.90 -1.56 5.26
C GLN A 71 15.57 -1.54 6.77
N MET A 72 14.55 -2.27 7.20
CA MET A 72 14.20 -2.41 8.61
C MET A 72 15.37 -2.97 9.43
N HIS A 73 16.05 -4.01 8.95
CA HIS A 73 17.22 -4.58 9.63
C HIS A 73 18.34 -3.56 9.79
N ARG A 74 18.68 -2.82 8.73
CA ARG A 74 19.69 -1.76 8.79
C ARG A 74 19.31 -0.66 9.77
N SER A 75 18.05 -0.21 9.75
CA SER A 75 17.55 0.81 10.68
C SER A 75 17.63 0.34 12.13
N MET A 76 17.23 -0.91 12.42
CA MET A 76 17.32 -1.46 13.77
C MET A 76 18.76 -1.59 14.27
N GLN A 77 19.70 -1.99 13.40
CA GLN A 77 21.13 -2.03 13.73
C GLN A 77 21.68 -0.63 14.00
N ALA A 78 21.31 0.37 13.19
CA ALA A 78 21.74 1.75 13.40
C ALA A 78 21.20 2.31 14.72
N ILE A 79 19.93 2.03 15.06
CA ILE A 79 19.34 2.40 16.34
C ILE A 79 20.14 1.78 17.49
N ALA A 80 20.42 0.47 17.42
CA ALA A 80 21.16 -0.23 18.47
C ALA A 80 22.59 0.31 18.68
N ARG A 81 23.23 0.83 17.63
CA ARG A 81 24.60 1.35 17.68
C ARG A 81 24.70 2.80 18.13
N HIS A 82 23.74 3.63 17.75
CA HIS A 82 23.89 5.09 17.87
C HIS A 82 22.93 5.74 18.85
N PHE A 83 21.84 5.08 19.26
CA PHE A 83 20.86 5.70 20.14
C PHE A 83 21.27 5.55 21.62
N PRO A 84 20.82 6.48 22.48
CA PRO A 84 21.12 6.42 23.92
C PRO A 84 20.64 5.13 24.58
N LYS A 85 21.32 4.74 25.67
CA LYS A 85 20.88 3.64 26.53
C LYS A 85 19.46 3.89 27.03
N GLY A 86 18.62 2.86 26.99
CA GLY A 86 17.19 2.94 27.32
C GLY A 86 16.25 3.10 26.12
N THR A 87 16.79 3.33 24.92
CA THR A 87 15.98 3.35 23.69
C THR A 87 15.35 1.99 23.42
N ARG A 88 14.03 1.97 23.19
CA ARG A 88 13.27 0.78 22.79
C ARG A 88 12.79 0.96 21.36
N ALA A 89 12.96 -0.07 20.54
CA ALA A 89 12.48 -0.10 19.17
C ALA A 89 11.61 -1.34 18.94
N THR A 90 10.47 -1.16 18.27
CA THR A 90 9.50 -2.22 18.01
C THR A 90 9.75 -2.84 16.65
N ARG A 91 9.89 -4.16 16.62
CA ARG A 91 9.95 -4.93 15.37
C ARG A 91 8.54 -5.29 14.93
N VAL A 92 8.16 -4.89 13.73
CA VAL A 92 6.86 -5.23 13.14
C VAL A 92 6.96 -6.60 12.46
N TYR A 93 6.16 -7.58 12.88
CA TYR A 93 6.24 -8.98 12.41
C TYR A 93 5.44 -9.27 11.12
N ALA A 94 4.91 -8.26 10.43
CA ALA A 94 3.89 -8.44 9.40
C ALA A 94 4.39 -8.57 7.94
N LEU A 95 5.68 -8.84 7.70
CA LEU A 95 6.25 -8.98 6.34
C LEU A 95 6.67 -10.44 6.05
N GLY A 96 5.73 -11.37 6.25
CA GLY A 96 5.79 -12.74 5.72
C GLY A 96 5.38 -12.78 4.25
#